data_AF-L1IX32-F1
#
_entry.id   AF-L1IX32-F1
#
_cell.length_a   1.000
_cell.length_b   1.000
_cell.length_c   1.000
_cell.angle_alpha   90.00
_cell.angle_beta   90.00
_cell.angle_gamma   90.00
#
_symmetry.space_group_name_H-M   'P 1'
#
loop_
_entity.id
_entity.type
_entity.pdbx_description
1 polymer ?
#
loop_
_entity_poly.entity_id
_entity_poly.type
_entity_poly.pdbx_seq_one_letter_code
_entity_poly.pdbx_strand_id
1 'polypeptide(L)'
;MAGKSLDMCFAAIDTLGILGNARPLLCKGGGNNLYGCTTDFDCPDGVCQSACIHLRVQKCQYCIQTMTSLELLADTIQPRTDWMRLWALNSYQGKTYAAGNIVGIQFLPQLYPQISIDDPGFITPTAYDQGRVLSFGVLYRPGLDQSIADLAVRFRTTVKAILTLNPDIEASMLVIPANQLLCLQPCSTWY
;
A
#
# COMPACT_ATOMS: atom_id res chain seq x y z
N MET A 1 9.46 4.78 -0.21
CA MET A 1 8.94 3.43 0.11
C MET A 1 7.50 3.30 -0.40
N ALA A 2 7.17 3.91 -1.54
CA ALA A 2 5.81 3.89 -2.07
C ALA A 2 5.76 2.87 -3.23
N GLY A 3 4.67 2.11 -3.33
CA GLY A 3 4.26 1.55 -4.60
C GLY A 3 3.87 2.66 -5.58
N LYS A 4 3.09 2.33 -6.64
CA LYS A 4 2.50 3.38 -7.48
C LYS A 4 1.76 4.41 -6.61
N SER A 5 2.01 5.68 -6.85
CA SER A 5 1.16 6.77 -6.38
C SER A 5 0.12 7.07 -7.45
N LEU A 6 -1.13 7.21 -7.04
CA LEU A 6 -2.23 7.61 -7.90
C LEU A 6 -2.76 8.95 -7.44
N ASP A 7 -2.97 9.85 -8.37
CA ASP A 7 -3.67 11.10 -8.11
C ASP A 7 -5.13 10.90 -8.48
N MET A 8 -5.99 10.94 -7.46
CA MET A 8 -7.43 10.87 -7.65
C MET A 8 -7.98 12.27 -7.51
N CYS A 9 -8.42 12.85 -8.62
CA CYS A 9 -8.97 14.19 -8.65
C CYS A 9 -10.49 14.15 -8.72
N PHE A 10 -11.16 14.97 -7.92
CA PHE A 10 -12.62 15.05 -7.85
C PHE A 10 -13.08 16.30 -8.59
N ALA A 11 -14.10 16.13 -9.43
CA ALA A 11 -14.83 17.26 -9.97
C ALA A 11 -15.85 17.74 -8.93
N ALA A 12 -16.16 19.03 -8.96
CA ALA A 12 -17.36 19.53 -8.29
C ALA A 12 -18.59 18.79 -8.84
N ILE A 13 -19.58 18.55 -7.98
CA ILE A 13 -20.88 18.08 -8.45
C ILE A 13 -21.48 19.23 -9.27
N ASP A 14 -21.57 19.03 -10.58
CA ASP A 14 -22.31 19.90 -11.48
C ASP A 14 -23.80 19.54 -11.41
N THR A 15 -24.49 20.05 -10.39
CA THR A 15 -25.93 19.83 -10.21
C THR A 15 -26.77 20.42 -11.35
N LEU A 16 -26.21 21.31 -12.18
CA LEU A 16 -26.91 22.03 -13.24
C LEU A 16 -26.47 21.63 -14.66
N GLY A 17 -25.47 20.75 -14.82
CA GLY A 17 -24.96 20.30 -16.12
C GLY A 17 -24.31 21.40 -16.97
N ILE A 18 -23.85 22.49 -16.35
CA ILE A 18 -23.28 23.68 -17.02
C ILE A 18 -21.87 23.37 -17.58
N LEU A 19 -21.11 22.50 -16.93
CA LEU A 19 -19.82 22.05 -17.40
C LEU A 19 -20.06 20.90 -18.38
N GLY A 20 -20.11 21.22 -19.68
CA GLY A 20 -20.21 20.22 -20.76
C GLY A 20 -19.12 19.13 -20.73
N ASN A 21 -18.11 19.24 -19.85
CA ASN A 21 -17.17 18.19 -19.45
C ASN A 21 -16.81 18.34 -17.96
N ALA A 22 -16.82 17.25 -17.19
CA ALA A 22 -16.39 17.25 -15.79
C ALA A 22 -14.91 17.68 -15.68
N ARG A 23 -14.63 18.72 -14.88
CA ARG A 23 -13.26 19.23 -14.63
C ARG A 23 -12.92 19.11 -13.15
N PRO A 24 -11.66 18.77 -12.79
CA PRO A 24 -11.26 18.52 -11.41
C PRO A 24 -10.96 19.81 -10.61
N LEU A 25 -11.59 20.94 -10.93
CA LEU A 25 -11.26 22.25 -10.37
C LEU A 25 -12.30 22.72 -9.34
N LEU A 26 -11.81 23.16 -8.18
CA LEU A 26 -12.61 23.70 -7.07
C LEU A 26 -12.01 25.01 -6.55
N CYS A 27 -12.87 25.90 -6.10
CA CYS A 27 -12.45 27.07 -5.34
C CYS A 27 -11.88 26.67 -3.98
N LYS A 28 -10.67 27.11 -3.68
CA LYS A 28 -10.02 27.00 -2.38
C LYS A 28 -10.09 28.36 -1.67
N GLY A 29 -10.90 28.42 -0.61
CA GLY A 29 -11.14 29.65 0.13
C GLY A 29 -12.17 30.56 -0.53
N GLY A 30 -12.41 31.72 0.10
CA GLY A 30 -13.34 32.73 -0.40
C GLY A 30 -14.82 32.39 -0.18
N GLY A 31 -15.69 33.22 -0.75
CA GLY A 31 -17.16 33.09 -0.64
C GLY A 31 -17.73 31.85 -1.32
N ASN A 32 -17.00 31.30 -2.31
CA ASN A 32 -17.39 30.12 -3.09
C ASN A 32 -16.53 28.89 -2.73
N ASN A 33 -16.03 28.77 -1.50
CA ASN A 33 -15.18 27.64 -1.11
C ASN A 33 -15.86 26.28 -1.41
N LEU A 34 -15.13 25.36 -2.05
CA LEU A 34 -15.57 24.03 -2.52
C LEU A 34 -16.58 24.01 -3.68
N TYR A 35 -16.91 25.16 -4.28
CA TYR A 35 -17.67 25.20 -5.53
C TYR A 35 -16.79 24.93 -6.74
N GLY A 36 -17.39 24.41 -7.81
CA GLY A 36 -16.71 24.22 -9.09
C GLY A 36 -16.31 25.54 -9.73
N CYS A 37 -15.15 25.57 -10.37
CA CYS A 37 -14.61 26.77 -11.00
C CYS A 37 -13.90 26.44 -12.32
N THR A 38 -13.74 27.46 -13.16
CA THR A 38 -12.94 27.41 -14.38
C THR A 38 -11.72 28.32 -14.30
N THR A 39 -11.84 29.42 -13.57
CA THR A 39 -10.79 30.42 -13.37
C THR A 39 -10.85 30.99 -11.96
N ASP A 40 -9.80 31.69 -11.52
CA ASP A 40 -9.76 32.34 -10.20
C ASP A 40 -10.87 33.38 -10.02
N PHE A 41 -11.42 33.94 -11.10
CA PHE A 41 -12.54 34.89 -11.04
C PHE A 41 -13.83 34.26 -10.52
N ASP A 42 -14.00 32.94 -10.68
CA ASP A 42 -15.16 32.21 -10.16
C ASP A 42 -15.10 32.03 -8.63
N CYS A 43 -13.96 32.38 -8.03
CA CYS A 43 -13.65 32.22 -6.60
C CYS A 43 -13.41 33.59 -5.94
N PRO A 44 -14.47 34.33 -5.55
CA PRO A 44 -14.31 35.61 -4.85
C PRO A 44 -13.51 35.42 -3.56
N ASP A 45 -12.36 36.09 -3.45
CA ASP A 45 -11.38 35.94 -2.37
C ASP A 45 -10.81 34.51 -2.21
N GLY A 46 -10.78 33.72 -3.29
CA GLY A 46 -10.25 32.37 -3.35
C GLY A 46 -9.40 32.12 -4.61
N VAL A 47 -8.99 30.87 -4.79
CA VAL A 47 -8.21 30.43 -5.97
C VAL A 47 -8.83 29.17 -6.55
N CYS A 48 -8.95 29.12 -7.88
CA CYS A 48 -9.43 27.95 -8.59
C CYS A 48 -8.29 26.95 -8.77
N GLN A 49 -8.37 25.81 -8.08
CA GLN A 49 -7.30 24.80 -8.11
C GLN A 49 -7.86 23.38 -8.17
N SER A 50 -7.01 22.45 -8.60
CA SER A 50 -7.39 21.05 -8.64
C SER A 50 -7.58 20.47 -7.24
N ALA A 51 -8.68 19.78 -7.02
CA ALA A 51 -8.90 19.02 -5.80
C ALA A 51 -8.56 17.55 -6.04
N CYS A 52 -7.34 17.17 -5.65
CA CYS A 52 -6.85 15.80 -5.80
C CYS A 52 -6.36 15.25 -4.46
N ILE A 53 -6.59 13.96 -4.23
CA ILE A 53 -5.91 13.20 -3.19
C ILE A 53 -4.77 12.41 -3.84
N HIS A 54 -3.57 12.61 -3.32
CA HIS A 54 -2.40 11.80 -3.65
C HIS A 54 -2.43 10.51 -2.84
N LEU A 55 -2.87 9.42 -3.46
CA LEU A 55 -2.90 8.10 -2.84
C LEU A 55 -1.53 7.43 -2.98
N ARG A 56 -0.86 7.17 -1.85
CA ARG A 56 0.37 6.38 -1.81
C ARG A 56 0.05 4.96 -1.37
N VAL A 57 0.13 4.01 -2.30
CA VAL A 57 -0.08 2.60 -1.98
C VAL A 57 1.16 2.06 -1.26
N GLN A 58 0.99 1.61 -0.02
CA GLN A 58 2.06 0.93 0.70
C GLN A 58 2.12 -0.54 0.24
N LYS A 59 3.31 -1.00 -0.13
CA LYS A 59 3.53 -2.40 -0.53
C LYS A 59 3.64 -3.29 0.69
N CYS A 60 3.16 -4.53 0.59
CA CYS A 60 3.25 -5.56 1.64
C CYS A 60 2.57 -5.21 2.96
N GLN A 61 1.59 -4.31 2.93
CA GLN A 61 0.86 -3.83 4.08
C GLN A 61 -0.64 -4.00 3.92
N TYR A 62 -1.29 -4.38 5.01
CA TYR A 62 -2.73 -4.59 5.07
C TYR A 62 -3.32 -3.86 6.28
N CYS A 63 -4.34 -3.03 6.05
CA CYS A 63 -5.05 -2.33 7.13
C CYS A 63 -6.07 -3.29 7.75
N ILE A 64 -6.01 -3.47 9.07
CA ILE A 64 -6.92 -4.36 9.80
C ILE A 64 -7.94 -3.58 10.62
N GLN A 65 -9.11 -4.17 10.84
CA GLN A 65 -10.13 -3.65 11.73
C GLN A 65 -9.94 -4.16 13.17
N THR A 66 -10.64 -3.57 14.12
CA THR A 66 -10.55 -3.96 15.54
C THR A 66 -11.11 -5.36 15.78
N MET A 67 -10.59 -6.06 16.80
CA MET A 67 -11.09 -7.36 17.29
C MET A 67 -10.98 -8.54 16.31
N THR A 68 -10.13 -8.45 15.29
CA THR A 68 -9.86 -9.57 14.36
C THR A 68 -8.68 -10.40 14.87
N SER A 69 -8.76 -11.73 14.77
CA SER A 69 -7.63 -12.63 15.07
C SER A 69 -6.71 -12.79 13.85
N LEU A 70 -5.45 -13.18 14.07
CA LEU A 70 -4.53 -13.50 12.97
C LEU A 70 -5.02 -14.69 12.14
N GLU A 71 -5.73 -15.64 12.76
CA GLU A 71 -6.34 -16.78 12.06
C GLU A 71 -7.40 -16.32 11.06
N LEU A 72 -8.34 -15.48 11.50
CA LEU A 72 -9.37 -14.92 10.63
C LEU A 72 -8.77 -14.03 9.52
N LEU A 73 -7.69 -13.32 9.82
CA LEU A 73 -6.96 -12.54 8.82
C LEU A 73 -6.22 -13.41 7.81
N ALA A 74 -5.63 -14.51 8.24
CA ALA A 74 -4.90 -15.43 7.36
C ALA A 74 -5.81 -16.04 6.28
N ASP A 75 -7.08 -16.28 6.63
CA ASP A 75 -8.10 -16.77 5.70
C ASP A 75 -8.65 -15.71 4.74
N THR A 76 -8.58 -14.43 5.12
CA THR A 76 -9.17 -13.32 4.35
C THR A 76 -8.16 -12.60 3.45
N ILE A 77 -6.88 -12.60 3.81
CA ILE A 77 -5.82 -11.98 3.02
C ILE A 77 -5.45 -12.90 1.84
N GLN A 78 -5.43 -12.34 0.63
CA GLN A 78 -4.88 -13.00 -0.55
C GLN A 78 -3.47 -12.44 -0.85
N PRO A 79 -2.45 -13.30 -1.08
CA PRO A 79 -2.47 -14.76 -1.09
C PRO A 79 -2.71 -15.40 0.27
N ARG A 80 -3.24 -16.63 0.27
CA ARG A 80 -3.32 -17.46 1.48
C ARG A 80 -1.98 -17.44 2.21
N THR A 81 -2.06 -17.02 3.46
CA THR A 81 -0.96 -16.98 4.40
C THR A 81 -1.34 -17.82 5.62
N ASP A 82 -0.42 -17.97 6.56
CA ASP A 82 -0.66 -18.65 7.83
C ASP A 82 -0.52 -17.62 8.97
N TRP A 83 -1.29 -17.78 10.04
CA TRP A 83 -1.25 -16.89 11.18
C TRP A 83 0.15 -16.83 11.81
N MET A 84 0.89 -17.95 11.84
CA MET A 84 2.25 -18.03 12.39
C MET A 84 3.22 -17.17 11.60
N ARG A 85 2.97 -17.04 10.30
CA ARG A 85 3.76 -16.19 9.43
C ARG A 85 3.43 -14.71 9.62
N LEU A 86 2.14 -14.39 9.72
CA LEU A 86 1.72 -13.04 10.07
C LEU A 86 2.31 -12.65 11.43
N TRP A 87 2.30 -13.57 12.40
CA TRP A 87 2.98 -13.40 13.67
C TRP A 87 4.48 -13.15 13.45
N ALA A 88 5.22 -14.03 12.77
CA ALA A 88 6.66 -13.85 12.55
C ALA A 88 7.06 -12.53 11.83
N LEU A 89 6.18 -11.99 10.96
CA LEU A 89 6.42 -10.72 10.28
C LEU A 89 6.18 -9.49 11.17
N ASN A 90 5.38 -9.61 12.22
CA ASN A 90 4.89 -8.46 13.01
C ASN A 90 5.22 -8.56 14.51
N SER A 91 5.57 -9.74 14.99
CA SER A 91 5.93 -10.02 16.38
C SER A 91 7.34 -9.55 16.63
N TYR A 92 7.42 -8.33 17.14
CA TYR A 92 8.62 -7.66 17.60
C TYR A 92 9.68 -7.45 16.51
N GLN A 93 9.57 -6.31 15.81
CA GLN A 93 10.69 -5.67 15.11
C GLN A 93 11.25 -4.55 16.01
N GLY A 94 12.13 -4.87 16.96
CA GLY A 94 12.93 -3.87 17.69
C GLY A 94 13.72 -2.91 16.76
N LYS A 95 14.51 -1.98 17.29
CA LYS A 95 15.17 -0.93 16.48
C LYS A 95 16.39 -1.40 15.67
N THR A 96 16.75 -2.67 15.73
CA THR A 96 18.00 -3.24 15.19
C THR A 96 17.72 -4.36 14.18
N TYR A 97 17.16 -4.03 13.00
CA TYR A 97 16.90 -5.01 11.92
C TYR A 97 17.63 -4.59 10.66
N ALA A 98 18.96 -4.66 10.70
CA ALA A 98 19.66 -5.05 9.50
C ALA A 98 19.41 -6.56 9.35
N ALA A 99 18.63 -6.96 8.34
CA ALA A 99 18.61 -8.33 7.86
C ALA A 99 19.98 -8.69 7.28
N GLY A 100 21.02 -8.75 8.11
CA GLY A 100 22.41 -8.89 7.68
C GLY A 100 22.68 -10.21 6.96
N ASN A 101 21.74 -11.15 7.01
CA ASN A 101 21.84 -12.48 6.41
C ASN A 101 21.15 -12.62 5.04
N ILE A 102 20.32 -11.66 4.59
CA ILE A 102 19.66 -11.75 3.28
C ILE A 102 19.73 -10.42 2.54
N VAL A 103 20.64 -10.35 1.56
CA VAL A 103 20.80 -9.19 0.66
C VAL A 103 19.51 -8.92 -0.09
N GLY A 104 19.05 -7.66 -0.03
CA GLY A 104 17.90 -7.14 -0.76
C GLY A 104 16.59 -7.09 0.04
N ILE A 105 16.50 -7.78 1.19
CA ILE A 105 15.32 -7.68 2.07
C ILE A 105 15.38 -6.36 2.84
N GLN A 106 14.26 -5.64 2.84
CA GLN A 106 14.06 -4.42 3.61
C GLN A 106 12.95 -4.68 4.63
N PHE A 107 13.32 -4.74 5.92
CA PHE A 107 12.35 -4.58 7.00
C PHE A 107 12.13 -3.09 7.21
N LEU A 108 10.87 -2.68 7.30
CA LEU A 108 10.49 -1.26 7.33
C LEU A 108 11.00 -0.62 8.63
N PRO A 109 12.03 0.27 8.60
CA PRO A 109 12.67 0.74 9.82
C PRO A 109 11.87 1.80 10.60
N GLN A 110 10.70 2.23 10.09
CA GLN A 110 10.08 3.50 10.51
C GLN A 110 8.60 3.43 10.86
N LEU A 111 7.99 2.26 10.83
CA LEU A 111 6.67 2.12 11.41
C LEU A 111 6.90 1.55 12.81
N TYR A 112 6.85 2.41 13.82
CA TYR A 112 6.62 2.00 15.21
C TYR A 112 5.62 0.84 15.19
N PRO A 113 5.81 -0.25 15.94
CA PRO A 113 4.90 -1.40 15.88
C PRO A 113 3.46 -0.90 15.98
N GLN A 114 2.76 -0.87 14.83
CA GLN A 114 1.43 -0.28 14.72
C GLN A 114 0.38 -1.22 15.34
N ILE A 115 0.83 -2.39 15.77
CA ILE A 115 0.05 -3.43 16.43
C ILE A 115 0.91 -4.07 17.52
N SER A 116 0.31 -4.30 18.69
CA SER A 116 0.83 -5.26 19.66
C SER A 116 0.06 -6.56 19.46
N ILE A 117 0.78 -7.67 19.44
CA ILE A 117 0.20 -9.01 19.31
C ILE A 117 0.47 -9.70 20.63
N ASP A 118 -0.54 -9.72 21.51
CA ASP A 118 -0.49 -10.40 22.80
C ASP A 118 -1.31 -11.67 22.68
N ASP A 119 -0.67 -12.83 22.88
CA ASP A 119 -1.20 -14.15 22.51
C ASP A 119 -1.39 -14.25 20.98
N PRO A 120 -0.78 -15.22 20.26
CA PRO A 120 -0.78 -15.26 18.79
C PRO A 120 -2.14 -15.13 18.09
N GLY A 121 -3.26 -15.26 18.82
CA GLY A 121 -4.60 -15.03 18.30
C GLY A 121 -5.11 -13.59 18.38
N PHE A 122 -4.60 -12.69 19.24
CA PHE A 122 -5.28 -11.42 19.52
C PHE A 122 -4.45 -10.17 19.19
N ILE A 123 -5.03 -9.30 18.36
CA ILE A 123 -4.43 -8.02 17.99
C ILE A 123 -4.95 -6.98 19.00
N THR A 124 -4.11 -6.62 19.96
CA THR A 124 -4.53 -5.72 21.02
C THR A 124 -4.77 -4.31 20.48
N PRO A 125 -5.83 -3.63 20.94
CA PRO A 125 -6.03 -2.22 20.62
C PRO A 125 -4.85 -1.37 21.09
N THR A 126 -4.10 -0.79 20.16
CA THR A 126 -3.16 0.28 20.51
C THR A 126 -3.95 1.53 20.89
N ALA A 127 -3.52 2.22 21.94
CA ALA A 127 -4.15 3.46 22.43
C ALA A 127 -4.10 4.63 21.42
N TYR A 128 -3.35 4.47 20.32
CA TYR A 128 -3.28 5.42 19.21
C TYR A 128 -3.88 4.78 17.96
N ASP A 129 -4.90 5.44 17.43
CA ASP A 129 -5.66 5.13 16.21
C ASP A 129 -4.84 5.35 14.92
N GLN A 130 -3.51 5.38 15.05
CA GLN A 130 -2.60 5.43 13.90
C GLN A 130 -2.54 4.03 13.31
N GLY A 131 -3.47 3.78 12.39
CA GLY A 131 -3.47 2.72 11.38
C GLY A 131 -2.89 1.39 11.86
N ARG A 132 -3.75 0.44 12.22
CA ARG A 132 -3.36 -0.94 12.45
C ARG A 132 -2.93 -1.57 11.13
N VAL A 133 -1.65 -1.46 10.82
CA VAL A 133 -1.07 -1.95 9.58
C VAL A 133 -0.30 -3.23 9.86
N LEU A 134 -0.75 -4.31 9.25
CA LEU A 134 -0.13 -5.62 9.30
C LEU A 134 0.80 -5.79 8.09
N SER A 135 2.04 -6.23 8.33
CA SER A 135 2.92 -6.69 7.25
C SER A 135 2.60 -8.15 6.91
N PHE A 136 2.30 -8.45 5.65
CA PHE A 136 1.96 -9.82 5.24
C PHE A 136 2.98 -10.43 4.25
N GLY A 137 3.99 -9.64 3.86
CA GLY A 137 5.14 -10.09 3.09
C GLY A 137 6.39 -9.29 3.41
N VAL A 138 7.47 -9.58 2.71
CA VAL A 138 8.74 -8.85 2.80
C VAL A 138 8.90 -7.91 1.61
N LEU A 139 9.42 -6.71 1.87
CA LEU A 139 9.86 -5.84 0.79
C LEU A 139 11.22 -6.30 0.32
N TYR A 140 11.34 -6.52 -0.98
CA TYR A 140 12.55 -6.99 -1.61
C TYR A 140 12.97 -6.04 -2.73
N ARG A 141 14.26 -5.70 -2.77
CA ARG A 141 14.87 -4.96 -3.87
C ARG A 141 15.63 -5.93 -4.77
N PRO A 142 15.14 -6.18 -5.99
CA PRO A 142 15.85 -7.02 -6.97
C PRO A 142 17.20 -6.44 -7.37
N GLY A 143 18.15 -7.32 -7.63
CA GLY A 143 19.37 -6.97 -8.36
C GLY A 143 19.07 -6.72 -9.85
N LEU A 144 20.00 -6.08 -10.56
CA LEU A 144 19.83 -5.70 -11.97
C LEU A 144 19.54 -6.90 -12.90
N ASP A 145 20.09 -8.07 -12.57
CA ASP A 145 19.98 -9.27 -13.42
C ASP A 145 18.96 -10.29 -12.90
N GLN A 146 18.16 -9.94 -11.90
CA GLN A 146 17.15 -10.87 -11.36
C GLN A 146 15.83 -10.76 -12.13
N SER A 147 15.37 -11.88 -12.66
CA SER A 147 14.03 -11.99 -13.25
C SER A 147 12.99 -12.34 -12.18
N ILE A 148 11.70 -12.14 -12.50
CA ILE A 148 10.59 -12.56 -11.63
C ILE A 148 10.60 -14.09 -11.42
N ALA A 149 11.03 -14.86 -12.43
CA ALA A 149 11.16 -16.31 -12.34
C ALA A 149 12.24 -16.72 -11.33
N ASP A 150 13.39 -16.03 -11.30
CA ASP A 150 14.46 -16.29 -10.33
C ASP A 150 13.98 -16.02 -8.90
N LEU A 151 13.20 -14.95 -8.73
CA LEU A 151 12.60 -14.61 -7.44
C LEU A 151 11.54 -15.64 -7.02
N ALA A 152 10.73 -16.14 -7.96
CA ALA A 152 9.75 -17.18 -7.68
C ALA A 152 10.45 -18.45 -7.13
N VAL A 153 11.53 -18.89 -7.79
CA VAL A 153 12.33 -20.03 -7.32
C VAL A 153 12.97 -19.75 -5.96
N ARG A 154 13.65 -18.60 -5.82
CA ARG A 154 14.38 -18.24 -4.59
C ARG A 154 13.47 -18.17 -3.37
N PHE A 155 12.28 -17.59 -3.53
CA PHE A 155 11.32 -17.41 -2.46
C PHE A 155 10.32 -18.57 -2.35
N ARG A 156 10.45 -19.63 -3.17
CA ARG A 156 9.52 -20.78 -3.20
C ARG A 156 8.06 -20.32 -3.35
N THR A 157 7.82 -19.44 -4.32
CA THR A 157 6.49 -18.93 -4.67
C THR A 157 6.29 -19.06 -6.19
N THR A 158 5.23 -18.50 -6.76
CA THR A 158 4.97 -18.55 -8.20
C THR A 158 5.08 -17.17 -8.83
N VAL A 159 5.32 -17.11 -10.15
CA VAL A 159 5.30 -15.84 -10.89
C VAL A 159 3.93 -15.18 -10.76
N LYS A 160 2.84 -15.97 -10.87
CA LYS A 160 1.45 -15.52 -10.62
C LYS A 160 1.34 -14.85 -9.26
N ALA A 161 1.90 -15.46 -8.21
CA ALA A 161 1.88 -14.92 -6.86
C ALA A 161 2.53 -13.54 -6.75
N ILE A 162 3.73 -13.43 -7.31
CA ILE A 162 4.52 -12.21 -7.27
C ILE A 162 3.80 -11.09 -8.04
N LEU A 163 3.27 -11.39 -9.23
CA LEU A 163 2.56 -10.40 -10.03
C LEU A 163 1.25 -9.95 -9.39
N THR A 164 0.48 -10.85 -8.76
CA THR A 164 -0.73 -10.44 -8.05
C THR A 164 -0.43 -9.50 -6.87
N LEU A 165 0.68 -9.71 -6.18
CA LEU A 165 1.14 -8.83 -5.10
C LEU A 165 1.75 -7.51 -5.57
N ASN A 166 2.11 -7.44 -6.86
CA ASN A 166 2.78 -6.29 -7.46
C ASN A 166 2.06 -5.89 -8.76
N PRO A 167 0.80 -5.42 -8.66
CA PRO A 167 0.00 -5.05 -9.83
C PRO A 167 0.58 -3.86 -10.61
N ASP A 168 1.58 -3.17 -10.05
CA ASP A 168 2.34 -2.13 -10.71
C ASP A 168 3.40 -2.66 -11.70
N ILE A 169 3.59 -3.98 -11.77
CA ILE A 169 4.49 -4.65 -12.73
C ILE A 169 3.66 -5.24 -13.85
N GLU A 170 4.01 -4.90 -15.08
CA GLU A 170 3.37 -5.51 -16.23
C GLU A 170 3.86 -6.95 -16.40
N ALA A 171 2.92 -7.89 -16.54
CA ALA A 171 3.23 -9.32 -16.69
C ALA A 171 4.08 -9.64 -17.94
N SER A 172 4.09 -8.74 -18.92
CA SER A 172 4.90 -8.80 -20.14
C SER A 172 6.36 -8.38 -19.91
N MET A 173 6.68 -7.74 -18.77
CA MET A 173 8.04 -7.32 -18.46
C MET A 173 8.86 -8.53 -17.99
N LEU A 174 9.81 -8.96 -18.83
CA LEU A 174 10.82 -9.97 -18.48
C LEU A 174 11.84 -9.47 -17.46
N VAL A 175 11.98 -8.14 -17.35
CA VAL A 175 12.97 -7.47 -16.50
C VAL A 175 12.26 -6.55 -15.51
N ILE A 176 12.60 -6.67 -14.24
CA ILE A 176 12.04 -5.80 -13.20
C ILE A 176 12.73 -4.42 -13.30
N PRO A 177 11.97 -3.32 -13.40
CA PRO A 177 12.53 -1.98 -13.39
C PRO A 177 13.52 -1.74 -12.24
N ALA A 178 14.66 -1.13 -12.55
CA ALA A 178 15.67 -0.80 -11.57
C ALA A 178 15.07 0.05 -10.43
N ASN A 179 15.43 -0.26 -9.18
CA ASN A 179 14.91 0.35 -7.96
C ASN A 179 13.44 0.08 -7.63
N GLN A 180 12.73 -0.78 -8.36
CA GLN A 180 11.38 -1.18 -7.96
C GLN A 180 11.43 -2.13 -6.76
N LEU A 181 10.73 -1.75 -5.69
CA LEU A 181 10.52 -2.63 -4.55
C LEU A 181 9.40 -3.61 -4.85
N LEU A 182 9.61 -4.88 -4.53
CA LEU A 182 8.63 -5.94 -4.67
C LEU A 182 8.08 -6.34 -3.32
N CYS A 183 6.77 -6.52 -3.25
CA CYS A 183 6.17 -7.27 -2.17
C CYS A 183 6.27 -8.76 -2.47
N LEU A 184 6.97 -9.52 -1.62
CA LEU A 184 7.16 -10.95 -1.79
C LEU A 184 6.60 -11.72 -0.60
N GLN A 185 5.88 -12.79 -0.90
CA GLN A 185 5.39 -13.73 0.09
C GLN A 185 6.08 -15.10 -0.14
N PRO A 186 7.25 -15.38 0.48
CA PRO A 186 7.90 -16.69 0.39
C PRO A 186 7.01 -17.89 0.73
N CYS A 187 7.18 -19.07 0.13
CA CYS A 187 6.38 -20.27 0.44
C CYS A 187 4.84 -20.06 0.31
N SER A 188 4.39 -19.13 -0.54
CA SER A 188 2.96 -18.95 -0.82
C SER A 188 2.54 -19.82 -2.01
N THR A 189 1.38 -20.46 -1.89
CA THR A 189 0.73 -21.16 -2.99
C THR A 189 -0.43 -20.32 -3.49
N TRP A 190 -0.48 -20.14 -4.82
CA TRP A 190 -1.66 -19.63 -5.51
C TRP A 190 -2.19 -20.79 -6.33
N TYR A 191 -3.35 -21.31 -5.94
CA TYR A 191 -4.15 -22.17 -6.80
C TYR A 191 -5.02 -21.26 -7.66
#